data_AF-D6TGY7-F1
#
_entry.id   AF-D6TGY7-F1
#
_cell.length_a   1.000
_cell.length_b   1.000
_cell.length_c   1.000
_cell.angle_alpha   90.00
_cell.angle_beta   90.00
_cell.angle_gamma   90.00
#
_symmetry.space_group_name_H-M   'P 1'
#
loop_
_entity.id
_entity.type
_entity.pdbx_description
1 polymer ?
#
loop_
_entity_poly.entity_id
_entity_poly.type
_entity_poly.pdbx_seq_one_letter_code
_entity_poly.pdbx_strand_id
1 'polypeptide(L)'
;MRQHGQEPKLSNSKVITLEMSGSYLGLSQDQALYEYFRRHYTHFFPAMTRIHRTAFVRQAANLWVIKECLWCWLRNEVISYELIVDSVPLPVCRFARAPWFAGQAS
;
A
#
# COMPACT_ATOMS: atom_id res chain seq x y z
N MET A 1 -14.29 -18.13 -10.13
CA MET A 1 -15.52 -17.31 -10.04
C MET A 1 -16.29 -17.75 -8.80
N ARG A 2 -16.70 -16.83 -7.91
CA ARG A 2 -17.54 -17.19 -6.75
C ARG A 2 -19.00 -17.31 -7.21
N GLN A 3 -19.62 -18.47 -7.01
CA GLN A 3 -21.00 -18.75 -7.43
C GLN A 3 -22.03 -18.76 -6.29
N HIS A 4 -21.67 -18.54 -5.02
CA HIS A 4 -22.67 -18.52 -3.95
C HIS A 4 -22.35 -17.50 -2.86
N GLY A 5 -23.24 -16.49 -2.74
CA GLY A 5 -23.24 -15.49 -1.69
C GLY A 5 -23.93 -14.20 -2.14
N GLN A 6 -24.72 -13.61 -1.25
CA GLN A 6 -25.34 -12.29 -1.44
C GLN A 6 -24.28 -11.30 -1.94
N GLU A 7 -24.58 -10.60 -3.04
CA GLU A 7 -23.60 -9.75 -3.70
C GLU A 7 -23.06 -8.70 -2.72
N PRO A 8 -21.73 -8.59 -2.55
CA PRO A 8 -21.18 -7.66 -1.57
C PRO A 8 -21.59 -6.23 -1.95
N LYS A 9 -22.01 -5.44 -0.95
CA LYS A 9 -22.44 -4.04 -1.12
C LYS A 9 -21.41 -3.15 -1.82
N LEU A 10 -20.15 -3.56 -1.80
CA LEU A 10 -19.03 -2.92 -2.47
C LEU A 10 -18.43 -3.92 -3.46
N SER A 11 -18.27 -3.51 -4.73
CA SER A 11 -17.65 -4.37 -5.75
C SER A 11 -16.18 -4.67 -5.42
N ASN A 12 -15.71 -5.85 -5.84
CA ASN A 12 -14.33 -6.28 -5.65
C ASN A 12 -13.31 -5.31 -6.27
N SER A 13 -13.63 -4.72 -7.44
CA SER A 13 -12.76 -3.72 -8.06
C SER A 13 -12.59 -2.48 -7.17
N LYS A 14 -13.68 -2.02 -6.55
CA LYS A 14 -13.63 -0.89 -5.61
C LYS A 14 -12.82 -1.22 -4.36
N VAL A 15 -12.92 -2.44 -3.83
CA VAL A 15 -12.07 -2.87 -2.70
C VAL A 15 -10.59 -2.82 -3.06
N ILE A 16 -10.22 -3.35 -4.23
CA ILE A 16 -8.84 -3.31 -4.72
C ILE A 16 -8.37 -1.86 -4.93
N THR A 17 -9.22 -0.99 -5.49
CA THR A 17 -8.91 0.43 -5.64
C THR A 17 -8.65 1.12 -4.30
N LEU A 18 -9.47 0.83 -3.28
CA LEU A 18 -9.30 1.38 -1.94
C LEU A 18 -8.01 0.88 -1.29
N GLU A 19 -7.68 -0.41 -1.41
CA GLU A 19 -6.41 -0.97 -0.92
C GLU A 19 -5.21 -0.30 -1.59
N MET A 20 -5.20 -0.21 -2.93
CA MET A 20 -4.13 0.46 -3.69
C MET A 20 -3.96 1.92 -3.30
N SER A 21 -5.07 2.66 -3.21
CA SER A 21 -5.06 4.07 -2.83
C SER A 21 -4.62 4.25 -1.37
N GLY A 22 -5.05 3.38 -0.47
CA GLY A 22 -4.63 3.39 0.93
C GLY A 22 -3.14 3.09 1.10
N SER A 23 -2.61 2.10 0.37
CA SER A 23 -1.16 1.83 0.34
C SER A 23 -0.37 3.07 -0.10
N TYR A 24 -0.82 3.78 -1.14
CA TYR A 24 -0.19 5.04 -1.59
C TYR A 24 -0.22 6.14 -0.52
N LEU A 25 -1.27 6.17 0.29
CA LEU A 25 -1.42 7.12 1.42
C LEU A 25 -0.70 6.66 2.70
N GLY A 26 0.01 5.53 2.68
CA GLY A 26 0.68 4.96 3.85
C GLY A 26 -0.25 4.25 4.85
N LEU A 27 -1.49 3.95 4.44
CA LEU A 27 -2.48 3.21 5.24
C LEU A 27 -2.34 1.71 4.96
N SER A 28 -1.47 1.03 5.72
CA SER A 28 -1.21 -0.41 5.56
C SER A 28 -2.17 -1.32 6.34
N GLN A 29 -2.90 -0.77 7.32
CA GLN A 29 -3.84 -1.53 8.14
C GLN A 29 -5.27 -1.40 7.59
N ASP A 30 -5.94 -2.52 7.33
CA ASP A 30 -7.31 -2.55 6.79
C ASP A 30 -8.33 -1.74 7.61
N GLN A 31 -8.13 -1.66 8.93
CA GLN A 31 -8.97 -0.84 9.80
C GLN A 31 -8.76 0.66 9.54
N ALA A 32 -7.51 1.12 9.52
CA ALA A 32 -7.17 2.51 9.27
C ALA A 32 -7.64 2.95 7.88
N LEU A 33 -7.46 2.06 6.90
CA LEU A 33 -7.96 2.24 5.53
C LEU A 33 -9.49 2.38 5.50
N TYR A 34 -10.22 1.45 6.13
CA TYR A 34 -11.68 1.51 6.20
C TYR A 34 -12.18 2.79 6.86
N GLU A 35 -11.61 3.19 8.00
CA GLU A 35 -11.99 4.40 8.72
C GLU A 35 -11.70 5.67 7.91
N TYR A 36 -10.52 5.75 7.30
CA TYR A 36 -10.11 6.89 6.49
C TYR A 36 -11.03 7.11 5.29
N PHE A 37 -11.26 6.07 4.48
CA PHE A 37 -12.11 6.19 3.29
C PHE A 37 -13.59 6.40 3.65
N ARG A 38 -14.07 5.83 4.77
CA ARG A 38 -15.41 6.12 5.28
C ARG A 38 -15.55 7.55 5.81
N ARG A 39 -14.48 8.19 6.25
CA ARG A 39 -14.53 9.57 6.76
C ARG A 39 -14.37 10.62 5.65
N HIS A 40 -13.48 10.38 4.70
CA HIS A 40 -13.05 11.41 3.74
C HIS A 40 -13.55 11.19 2.30
N TYR A 41 -13.89 9.96 1.93
CA TYR A 41 -14.13 9.58 0.52
C TYR A 41 -15.50 8.92 0.30
N THR A 42 -16.46 9.10 1.21
CA THR A 42 -17.82 8.56 1.06
C THR A 42 -18.58 9.10 -0.13
N HIS A 43 -18.26 10.30 -0.61
CA HIS A 43 -18.85 10.84 -1.82
C HIS A 43 -18.45 10.04 -3.08
N PHE A 44 -17.20 9.54 -3.15
CA PHE A 44 -16.75 8.63 -4.21
C PHE A 44 -17.17 7.19 -3.98
N PHE A 45 -17.23 6.76 -2.71
CA PHE A 45 -17.55 5.39 -2.32
C PHE A 45 -18.75 5.35 -1.36
N PRO A 46 -19.97 5.71 -1.79
CA PRO A 46 -21.13 5.81 -0.90
C PRO A 46 -21.47 4.49 -0.22
N ALA A 47 -21.17 3.36 -0.87
CA ALA A 47 -21.33 2.02 -0.31
C ALA A 47 -20.51 1.76 0.97
N MET A 48 -19.42 2.52 1.22
CA MET A 48 -18.62 2.41 2.47
C MET A 48 -19.42 2.73 3.72
N THR A 49 -20.46 3.57 3.61
CA THR A 49 -21.37 3.85 4.74
C THR A 49 -22.27 2.68 5.11
N ARG A 50 -22.49 1.74 4.18
CA ARG A 50 -23.46 0.64 4.29
C ARG A 50 -22.82 -0.71 4.58
N ILE A 51 -21.49 -0.81 4.48
CA ILE A 51 -20.73 -2.03 4.75
C ILE A 51 -20.12 -1.97 6.15
N HIS A 52 -20.04 -3.11 6.83
CA HIS A 52 -19.39 -3.19 8.13
C HIS A 52 -17.87 -3.39 7.97
N ARG A 53 -17.07 -2.90 8.92
CA ARG A 53 -15.60 -3.04 8.90
C ARG A 53 -15.16 -4.48 8.69
N THR A 54 -15.70 -5.43 9.46
CA THR A 54 -15.31 -6.85 9.37
C THR A 54 -15.68 -7.49 8.03
N ALA A 55 -16.77 -7.06 7.40
CA ALA A 55 -17.15 -7.51 6.07
C ALA A 55 -16.19 -6.97 5.01
N PHE A 56 -15.78 -5.70 5.12
CA PHE A 56 -14.76 -5.10 4.27
C PHE A 56 -13.42 -5.84 4.39
N VAL A 57 -12.89 -6.02 5.61
CA VAL A 57 -11.62 -6.74 5.84
C VAL A 57 -11.69 -8.17 5.30
N ARG A 58 -12.79 -8.88 5.56
CA ARG A 58 -12.97 -10.25 5.03
C ARG A 58 -13.04 -10.26 3.51
N GLN A 59 -13.66 -9.25 2.89
CA GLN A 59 -13.70 -9.13 1.44
C GLN A 59 -12.31 -8.83 0.87
N ALA A 60 -11.55 -7.91 1.46
CA ALA A 60 -10.17 -7.59 1.08
C ALA A 60 -9.26 -8.82 1.19
N ALA A 61 -9.32 -9.56 2.31
CA ALA A 61 -8.56 -10.80 2.50
C ALA A 61 -8.93 -11.86 1.46
N ASN A 62 -10.23 -11.99 1.14
CA ASN A 62 -10.73 -12.94 0.15
C ASN A 62 -10.26 -12.65 -1.30
N LEU A 63 -9.78 -11.43 -1.57
CA LEU A 63 -9.31 -11.01 -2.88
C LEU A 63 -7.81 -11.22 -3.08
N TRP A 64 -7.11 -11.86 -2.14
CA TRP A 64 -5.66 -12.04 -2.20
C TRP A 64 -5.17 -12.66 -3.51
N VAL A 65 -5.82 -13.72 -4.01
CA VAL A 65 -5.45 -14.37 -5.28
C VAL A 65 -5.55 -13.39 -6.46
N ILE A 66 -6.62 -12.59 -6.51
CA ILE A 66 -6.81 -11.63 -7.59
C ILE A 66 -5.77 -10.51 -7.51
N LYS A 67 -5.45 -10.06 -6.30
CA LYS A 67 -4.40 -9.07 -6.07
C LYS A 67 -3.04 -9.60 -6.53
N GLU A 68 -2.72 -10.84 -6.21
CA GLU A 68 -1.49 -11.49 -6.65
C GLU A 68 -1.43 -11.65 -8.17
N CYS A 69 -2.51 -12.10 -8.81
CA CYS A 69 -2.58 -12.16 -10.27
C CYS A 69 -2.39 -10.78 -10.92
N LEU A 70 -3.01 -9.73 -10.34
CA LEU A 70 -2.85 -8.36 -10.81
C LEU A 70 -1.39 -7.89 -10.68
N TRP A 71 -0.73 -8.21 -9.58
CA TRP A 71 0.69 -7.93 -9.37
C TRP A 71 1.58 -8.66 -10.38
N CYS A 72 1.33 -9.94 -10.64
CA CYS A 72 2.06 -10.70 -11.64
C CYS A 72 1.86 -10.13 -13.05
N TRP A 73 0.63 -9.75 -13.39
CA TRP A 73 0.33 -9.11 -14.66
C TRP A 73 1.01 -7.75 -14.81
N LEU A 74 0.91 -6.88 -13.79
CA LEU A 74 1.60 -5.58 -13.76
C LEU A 74 3.11 -5.74 -13.90
N ARG A 75 3.70 -6.72 -13.22
CA ARG A 75 5.14 -7.01 -13.33
C ARG A 75 5.53 -7.35 -14.76
N ASN A 76 4.78 -8.20 -15.43
CA ASN A 76 5.12 -8.68 -16.77
C ASN A 76 4.86 -7.63 -17.85
N GLU A 77 3.77 -6.88 -17.75
CA GLU A 77 3.33 -5.96 -18.80
C GLU A 77 3.86 -4.53 -18.61
N VAL A 78 3.95 -4.07 -17.36
CA VAL A 78 4.25 -2.66 -17.02
C VAL A 78 5.66 -2.48 -16.47
N ILE A 79 6.22 -3.49 -15.77
CA ILE A 79 7.60 -3.44 -15.23
C ILE A 79 8.57 -4.15 -16.22
N SER A 80 8.27 -4.13 -17.51
CA SER A 80 9.21 -4.58 -18.57
C SER A 80 10.19 -3.48 -19.01
N TYR A 81 10.05 -2.27 -18.50
CA TYR A 81 10.93 -1.14 -18.80
C TYR A 81 11.40 -0.59 -17.47
N GLU A 82 12.67 -0.88 -17.16
CA GLU A 82 13.55 -0.13 -16.27
C GLU A 82 12.80 0.85 -15.36
N LEU A 83 12.13 0.32 -14.33
CA LEU A 83 11.83 1.14 -13.18
C LEU A 83 13.19 1.36 -12.52
N ILE A 84 13.96 2.31 -13.05
CA ILE A 84 15.02 2.98 -12.31
C ILE A 84 14.27 3.62 -11.16
N VAL A 85 14.15 2.86 -10.08
CA VAL A 85 13.91 3.42 -8.77
C VAL A 85 15.05 4.41 -8.62
N ASP A 86 14.74 5.70 -8.70
CA ASP A 86 15.67 6.82 -8.52
C ASP A 86 16.15 6.90 -7.05
N SER A 87 16.32 5.76 -6.40
CA SER A 87 17.25 5.61 -5.30
C SER A 87 18.65 5.62 -5.92
N VAL A 88 19.10 6.80 -6.34
CA VAL A 88 20.53 7.09 -6.37
C VAL A 88 21.05 6.69 -4.99
N PRO A 89 22.11 5.86 -4.87
CA PRO A 89 22.65 5.51 -3.58
C PRO A 89 23.10 6.80 -2.90
N LEU A 90 22.36 7.27 -1.89
CA LEU A 90 22.82 8.35 -1.03
C LEU A 90 24.13 7.86 -0.40
N PRO A 91 25.25 8.56 -0.61
CA PRO A 91 26.50 8.17 0.03
C PRO A 91 26.28 8.26 1.54
N VAL A 92 26.13 7.10 2.18
CA VAL A 92 26.19 7.01 3.63
C VAL A 92 27.52 7.60 4.06
N CYS A 93 27.46 8.67 4.84
CA CYS A 93 28.64 9.35 5.37
C CYS A 93 29.57 8.31 5.98
N ARG A 94 30.74 8.10 5.40
CA ARG A 94 31.77 7.26 6.02
C ARG A 94 32.13 7.90 7.35
N PHE A 95 32.15 7.11 8.41
CA PHE A 95 32.66 7.53 9.71
C PHE A 95 34.14 7.94 9.56
N ALA A 96 34.41 9.23 9.48
CA ALA A 96 35.76 9.76 9.59
C ALA A 96 36.01 10.04 11.09
N ARG A 97 36.91 9.28 11.72
CA ARG A 97 37.43 9.67 13.05
C ARG A 97 38.44 10.77 12.84
N ALA A 98 38.27 11.89 13.53
CA ALA A 98 39.25 12.97 13.54
C ALA A 98 40.58 12.46 14.12
N PRO A 99 41.74 12.81 13.52
CA PRO A 99 43.03 12.53 14.14
C PRO A 99 43.17 13.29 15.45
N TRP A 100 43.70 12.60 16.46
CA TRP A 100 44.00 13.15 17.78
C TRP A 100 45.07 14.24 17.66
N PHE A 101 44.76 15.45 18.10
CA PHE A 101 45.76 16.49 18.35
C PHE A 101 46.23 16.37 19.81
N ALA A 102 47.46 15.89 20.02
CA ALA A 102 48.20 16.08 21.27
C ALA A 102 49.39 16.99 20.96
N GLY A 103 49.28 18.25 21.38
CA GLY A 103 50.31 19.27 21.20
C GLY A 103 51.58 18.91 21.97
N GLN A 104 52.74 19.16 21.34
CA GLN A 104 54.02 19.21 22.03
C GLN A 104 54.01 20.45 22.94
N ALA A 105 54.07 20.21 24.25
CA ALA A 105 54.48 21.23 25.21
C ALA A 105 56.01 21.23 25.25
N SER A 106 56.58 22.38 24.87
CA SER A 106 57.97 22.80 25.01
C SER A 106 58.44 22.80 26.46
#